data_AF-A0A4R6QVB5-F1
#
_entry.id   AF-A0A4R6QVB5-F1
#
_cell.length_a   1.000
_cell.length_b   1.000
_cell.length_c   1.000
_cell.angle_alpha   90.00
_cell.angle_beta   90.00
_cell.angle_gamma   90.00
#
_symmetry.space_group_name_H-M   'P 1'
#
loop_
_entity.id
_entity.type
_entity.pdbx_description
1 polymer ?
#
loop_
_entity_poly.entity_id
_entity_poly.type
_entity_poly.pdbx_seq_one_letter_code
_entity_poly.pdbx_strand_id
1 'polypeptide(L)'
;MPHSEHRSATAGPPPHRHLVQQAGQVIEPGLRLGVFRTLADDDGAFTVLRLRRERSEEVLEVEMRAGTVFEEEGIGRIEVLEVVPSAAEHRGAVLLEVTPTNLEPQAEEDSDE
;
A
#
# COMPACT_ATOMS: atom_id res chain seq x y z
N MET A 1 -25.08 27.76 -26.45
CA MET A 1 -24.77 27.29 -25.08
C MET A 1 -24.22 25.88 -25.18
N PRO A 2 -22.89 25.65 -25.20
CA PRO A 2 -22.37 24.31 -24.97
C PRO A 2 -22.34 24.06 -23.45
N HIS A 3 -23.09 23.05 -23.00
CA HIS A 3 -22.94 22.50 -21.66
C HIS A 3 -21.57 21.80 -21.61
N SER A 4 -20.59 22.44 -20.98
CA SER A 4 -19.37 21.77 -20.58
C SER A 4 -19.76 20.71 -19.55
N GLU A 5 -19.76 19.45 -19.99
CA GLU A 5 -19.77 18.29 -19.12
C GLU A 5 -18.56 18.40 -18.20
N HIS A 6 -18.78 18.87 -16.96
CA HIS A 6 -17.85 18.61 -15.88
C HIS A 6 -17.82 17.09 -15.70
N ARG A 7 -16.87 16.43 -16.36
CA ARG A 7 -16.37 15.16 -15.88
C ARG A 7 -15.79 15.45 -14.50
N SER A 8 -16.62 15.31 -13.47
CA SER A 8 -16.13 15.08 -12.13
C SER A 8 -15.30 13.81 -12.22
N ALA A 9 -14.01 13.97 -12.47
CA ALA A 9 -13.05 12.94 -12.16
C ALA A 9 -13.21 12.74 -10.65
N THR A 10 -13.94 11.70 -10.26
CA THR A 10 -13.96 11.23 -8.89
C THR A 10 -12.52 10.88 -8.59
N ALA A 11 -11.78 11.85 -8.03
CA ALA A 11 -10.42 11.63 -7.59
C ALA A 11 -10.52 10.48 -6.59
N GLY A 12 -9.76 9.40 -6.85
CA GLY A 12 -9.63 8.32 -5.87
C GLY A 12 -9.16 8.87 -4.52
N PRO A 13 -9.19 8.04 -3.47
CA PRO A 13 -8.73 8.47 -2.16
C PRO A 13 -7.30 9.02 -2.27
N PRO A 14 -6.94 10.07 -1.49
CA PRO A 14 -5.62 10.65 -1.56
C PRO A 14 -4.55 9.64 -1.12
N PRO A 15 -3.31 9.72 -1.64
CA PRO A 15 -2.22 8.89 -1.19
C PRO A 15 -1.84 9.21 0.27
N HIS A 16 -1.53 8.16 1.05
CA HIS A 16 -1.03 8.24 2.42
C HIS A 16 0.44 7.82 2.49
N ARG A 17 1.25 8.53 3.27
CA ARG A 17 2.67 8.22 3.44
C ARG A 17 2.94 7.52 4.76
N HIS A 18 3.75 6.47 4.71
CA HIS A 18 4.09 5.66 5.88
C HIS A 18 5.58 5.41 5.95
N LEU A 19 6.20 5.81 7.07
CA LEU A 19 7.53 5.35 7.45
C LEU A 19 7.38 4.13 8.36
N VAL A 20 7.84 2.98 7.90
CA VAL A 20 7.58 1.69 8.55
C VAL A 20 8.88 0.95 8.75
N GLN A 21 9.17 0.56 9.99
CA GLN A 21 10.33 -0.29 10.27
C GLN A 21 10.05 -1.74 9.87
N GLN A 22 11.10 -2.53 9.59
CA GLN A 22 10.99 -3.97 9.33
C GLN A 22 10.16 -4.67 10.42
N ALA A 23 9.36 -5.66 10.06
CA ALA A 23 8.35 -6.32 10.88
C ALA A 23 7.27 -5.39 11.49
N GLY A 24 7.21 -4.13 11.03
CA GLY A 24 6.05 -3.27 11.17
C GLY A 24 5.01 -3.52 10.09
N GLN A 25 3.86 -2.87 10.22
CA GLN A 25 2.74 -3.00 9.30
C GLN A 25 2.00 -1.69 9.10
N VAL A 26 1.34 -1.58 7.95
CA VAL A 26 0.38 -0.55 7.58
C VAL A 26 -0.99 -1.22 7.43
N ILE A 27 -2.02 -0.56 7.96
CA ILE A 27 -3.41 -0.97 7.80
C ILE A 27 -4.12 0.20 7.14
N GLU A 28 -4.57 -0.01 5.91
CA GLU A 28 -5.41 0.90 5.15
C GLU A 28 -6.74 0.19 4.84
N PRO A 29 -7.81 0.91 4.51
CA PRO A 29 -9.05 0.29 4.05
C PRO A 29 -8.77 -0.70 2.91
N GLY A 30 -9.22 -1.96 3.05
CA GLY A 30 -9.01 -3.00 2.03
C GLY A 30 -7.64 -3.69 2.05
N LEU A 31 -6.67 -3.19 2.82
CA LEU A 31 -5.27 -3.62 2.75
C LEU A 31 -4.59 -3.75 4.12
N ARG A 32 -3.93 -4.89 4.33
CA ARG A 32 -2.88 -5.03 5.34
C ARG A 32 -1.54 -5.28 4.67
N LEU A 33 -0.57 -4.42 4.93
CA LEU A 33 0.78 -4.48 4.37
C LEU A 33 1.78 -4.65 5.50
N GLY A 34 2.54 -5.74 5.49
CA GLY A 34 3.66 -5.98 6.40
C GLY A 34 4.99 -5.78 5.71
N VAL A 35 5.94 -5.12 6.39
CA VAL A 35 7.32 -5.00 5.91
C VAL A 35 8.09 -6.23 6.39
N PHE A 36 8.20 -7.26 5.56
CA PHE A 36 8.78 -8.53 6.00
C PHE A 36 10.30 -8.47 6.12
N ARG A 37 10.97 -7.97 5.07
CA ARG A 37 12.43 -7.83 5.02
C ARG A 37 12.83 -6.53 4.34
N THR A 38 13.94 -5.96 4.77
CA THR A 38 14.62 -4.80 4.18
C THR A 38 16.07 -5.21 3.99
N LEU A 39 16.49 -5.37 2.74
CA LEU A 39 17.73 -6.03 2.33
C LEU A 39 18.48 -5.15 1.33
N ALA A 40 19.70 -5.55 1.01
CA ALA A 40 20.48 -4.97 -0.07
C ALA A 40 21.20 -6.07 -0.84
N ASP A 41 21.30 -5.89 -2.16
CA ASP A 41 22.10 -6.70 -3.06
C ASP A 41 22.95 -5.80 -3.97
N ASP A 42 23.55 -6.38 -5.02
CA ASP A 42 24.41 -5.67 -5.96
C ASP A 42 23.67 -4.52 -6.70
N ASP A 43 22.35 -4.63 -6.84
CA ASP A 43 21.48 -3.63 -7.47
C ASP A 43 20.91 -2.61 -6.45
N GLY A 44 21.34 -2.68 -5.19
CA GLY A 44 20.99 -1.75 -4.12
C GLY A 44 19.93 -2.25 -3.14
N ALA A 45 19.32 -1.32 -2.41
CA ALA A 45 18.38 -1.64 -1.34
C ALA A 45 16.99 -2.02 -1.87
N PHE A 46 16.39 -3.04 -1.26
CA PHE A 46 15.06 -3.53 -1.61
C PHE A 46 14.30 -4.03 -0.37
N THR A 47 12.98 -4.12 -0.49
CA THR A 47 12.09 -4.60 0.56
C THR A 47 11.23 -5.75 0.05
N VAL A 48 10.94 -6.70 0.93
CA VAL A 48 9.92 -7.72 0.70
C VAL A 48 8.69 -7.32 1.51
N LEU A 49 7.59 -7.04 0.82
CA LEU A 49 6.31 -6.69 1.42
C LEU A 49 5.39 -7.91 1.42
N ARG A 50 4.63 -8.08 2.50
CA ARG A 50 3.55 -9.06 2.62
C ARG A 50 2.22 -8.34 2.57
N LEU A 51 1.47 -8.56 1.50
CA LEU A 51 0.18 -7.93 1.26
C LEU A 51 -0.93 -8.92 1.54
N ARG A 52 -1.94 -8.50 2.28
CA ARG A 52 -3.17 -9.25 2.50
C ARG A 52 -4.37 -8.36 2.23
N ARG A 53 -5.25 -8.81 1.33
CA ARG A 53 -6.53 -8.15 1.07
C ARG A 53 -7.44 -8.30 2.28
N GLU A 54 -8.30 -7.31 2.49
CA GLU A 54 -9.35 -7.42 3.51
C GLU A 54 -10.27 -8.60 3.17
N ARG A 55 -10.52 -9.47 4.17
CA ARG A 55 -11.29 -10.73 4.03
C ARG A 55 -10.67 -11.84 3.19
N SER A 56 -9.42 -11.72 2.75
CA SER A 56 -8.68 -12.85 2.15
C SER A 56 -7.69 -13.47 3.15
N GLU A 57 -7.54 -14.79 3.09
CA GLU A 57 -6.47 -15.54 3.77
C GLU A 57 -5.19 -15.60 2.93
N GLU A 58 -5.28 -15.26 1.64
CA GLU A 58 -4.12 -15.25 0.74
C GLU A 58 -3.17 -14.10 1.09
N VAL A 59 -1.89 -14.44 1.22
CA VAL A 59 -0.81 -13.49 1.42
C VAL A 59 0.04 -13.47 0.16
N LEU A 60 0.16 -12.29 -0.44
CA LEU A 60 1.06 -12.04 -1.56
C LEU A 60 2.38 -11.49 -1.03
N GLU A 61 3.50 -12.08 -1.45
CA GLU A 61 4.84 -11.52 -1.19
C GLU A 61 5.33 -10.80 -2.43
N VAL A 62 5.71 -9.53 -2.28
CA VAL A 62 6.20 -8.70 -3.39
C VAL A 62 7.55 -8.12 -3.03
N GLU A 63 8.53 -8.31 -3.92
CA GLU A 63 9.82 -7.63 -3.83
C GLU A 63 9.71 -6.28 -4.52
N MET A 64 10.13 -5.21 -3.83
CA MET A 64 10.04 -3.84 -4.32
C MET A 64 11.31 -3.05 -4.00
N ARG A 65 11.68 -2.15 -4.91
CA ARG A 65 12.82 -1.21 -4.78
C ARG A 65 12.31 0.23 -4.73
N ALA A 66 13.14 1.15 -4.26
CA ALA A 66 12.84 2.57 -4.32
C ALA A 66 12.51 2.99 -5.78
N GLY A 67 11.43 3.76 -5.96
CA GLY A 67 10.87 4.16 -7.24
C GLY A 67 10.00 3.10 -7.93
N THR A 68 9.82 1.91 -7.36
CA THR A 68 8.90 0.90 -7.91
C THR A 68 7.48 1.12 -7.42
N VAL A 69 6.53 0.82 -8.31
CA VAL A 69 5.10 0.91 -8.06
C VAL A 69 4.50 -0.48 -8.23
N PHE A 70 3.67 -0.88 -7.29
CA PHE A 70 2.84 -2.07 -7.35
C PHE A 70 1.37 -1.62 -7.37
N GLU A 71 0.62 -2.08 -8.37
CA GLU A 71 -0.81 -1.80 -8.50
C GLU A 71 -1.56 -3.10 -8.63
N GLU A 72 -2.57 -3.30 -7.79
CA GLU A 72 -3.40 -4.49 -7.86
C GLU A 72 -4.85 -4.19 -7.50
N GLU A 73 -5.77 -4.79 -8.26
CA GLU A 73 -7.20 -4.66 -8.06
C GLU A 73 -7.61 -5.13 -6.65
N GLY A 74 -8.35 -4.27 -5.94
CA GLY A 74 -8.78 -4.51 -4.56
C GLY A 74 -7.73 -4.20 -3.49
N ILE A 75 -6.48 -3.92 -3.87
CA ILE A 75 -5.40 -3.45 -2.96
C ILE A 75 -5.18 -1.94 -3.16
N GLY A 76 -5.15 -1.49 -4.40
CA GLY A 76 -4.80 -0.13 -4.78
C GLY A 76 -3.36 -0.02 -5.27
N ARG A 77 -2.76 1.15 -5.09
CA ARG A 77 -1.40 1.48 -5.54
C ARG A 77 -0.47 1.61 -4.34
N ILE A 78 0.69 0.97 -4.40
CA ILE A 78 1.76 1.06 -3.41
C ILE A 78 3.02 1.49 -4.14
N GLU A 79 3.64 2.56 -3.68
CA GLU A 79 4.94 3.04 -4.17
C GLU A 79 5.96 2.99 -3.04
N VAL A 80 7.14 2.43 -3.32
CA VAL A 80 8.27 2.48 -2.40
C VAL A 80 9.09 3.72 -2.72
N LEU A 81 9.10 4.69 -1.82
CA LEU A 81 9.86 5.93 -2.00
C LEU A 81 11.32 5.77 -1.59
N GLU A 82 11.56 5.04 -0.49
CA GLU A 82 12.91 4.83 0.06
C GLU A 82 12.98 3.50 0.79
N VAL A 83 14.15 2.83 0.73
CA VAL A 83 14.44 1.63 1.51
C VAL A 83 15.76 1.82 2.26
N VAL A 84 15.72 1.64 3.56
CA VAL A 84 16.88 1.51 4.42
C VAL A 84 17.03 0.03 4.78
N PRO A 85 18.08 -0.67 4.30
CA PRO A 85 18.27 -2.09 4.61
C PRO A 85 18.50 -2.30 6.10
N SER A 86 18.14 -3.48 6.60
CA SER A 86 18.48 -3.86 7.97
C SER A 86 19.98 -4.13 8.10
N ALA A 87 20.57 -3.67 9.21
CA ALA A 87 21.96 -3.88 9.57
C ALA A 87 22.07 -4.42 11.01
N ALA A 88 23.29 -4.74 11.45
CA ALA A 88 23.50 -5.23 12.81
C ALA A 88 23.20 -4.14 13.85
N GLU A 89 23.40 -2.88 13.49
CA GLU A 89 23.30 -1.71 14.37
C GLU A 89 21.90 -1.10 14.38
N HIS A 90 21.09 -1.35 13.34
CA HIS A 90 19.76 -0.76 13.22
C HIS A 90 18.78 -1.66 12.46
N ARG A 91 17.51 -1.54 12.85
CA ARG A 91 16.40 -2.12 12.11
C ARG A 91 16.23 -1.35 10.80
N GLY A 92 16.06 -2.07 9.70
CA GLY A 92 15.75 -1.44 8.42
C GLY A 92 14.34 -0.83 8.42
N ALA A 93 14.10 0.03 7.45
CA ALA A 93 12.87 0.79 7.33
C ALA A 93 12.54 1.06 5.86
N VAL A 94 11.29 1.36 5.59
CA VAL A 94 10.80 1.72 4.26
C VAL A 94 9.89 2.94 4.38
N LEU A 95 10.04 3.87 3.45
CA LEU A 95 9.08 4.94 3.23
C LEU A 95 8.17 4.54 2.07
N LEU A 96 6.88 4.45 2.32
CA LEU A 96 5.85 4.03 1.38
C LEU A 96 4.88 5.18 1.11
N GLU A 97 4.34 5.20 -0.11
CA GLU A 97 3.13 5.93 -0.44
C GLU A 97 2.06 4.94 -0.88
N VAL A 98 0.91 4.93 -0.19
CA VAL A 98 -0.19 3.98 -0.42
C VAL A 98 -1.42 4.76 -0.85
N THR A 99 -1.99 4.40 -1.98
CA THR A 99 -3.28 4.89 -2.45
C THR A 99 -4.26 3.71 -2.42
N PRO A 100 -5.15 3.62 -1.41
CA PRO A 100 -6.06 2.49 -1.31
C PRO A 100 -7.04 2.48 -2.49
N THR A 101 -7.61 1.31 -2.78
CA THR A 101 -8.77 1.26 -3.70
C THR A 101 -9.93 2.00 -3.04
N ASN A 102 -10.74 2.69 -3.83
CA ASN A 102 -11.97 3.30 -3.34
C ASN A 102 -12.93 2.16 -2.94
N LEU A 103 -12.94 1.79 -1.66
CA LEU A 103 -13.99 0.96 -1.11
C LEU A 103 -15.21 1.85 -0.97
N GLU A 104 -16.21 1.68 -1.84
CA GLU A 104 -17.51 2.29 -1.60
C GLU A 104 -17.95 1.90 -0.17
N PRO A 105 -18.37 2.87 0.67
CA PRO A 105 -18.98 2.52 1.94
C PRO A 105 -20.20 1.67 1.62
N GLN A 106 -20.17 0.39 1.99
CA GLN A 106 -21.38 -0.42 1.95
C GLN A 106 -22.33 0.25 2.92
N ALA A 107 -23.48 0.73 2.41
CA ALA A 107 -24.58 1.13 3.26
C ALA A 107 -24.81 0.00 4.26
N GLU A 108 -24.67 0.29 5.54
CA GLU A 108 -25.20 -0.56 6.59
C GLU A 108 -26.69 -0.74 6.26
N GLU A 109 -27.06 -1.88 5.68
CA GLU A 109 -28.45 -2.30 5.68
C GLU A 109 -28.80 -2.53 7.15
N ASP A 110 -29.32 -1.47 7.78
CA ASP A 110 -30.13 -1.54 9.00
C ASP A 110 -31.15 -2.65 8.78
N SER A 111 -30.80 -3.85 9.23
CA SER A 111 -31.76 -4.91 9.48
C SER A 111 -32.41 -4.58 10.82
N ASP A 112 -33.30 -3.59 10.80
CA ASP A 112 -34.37 -3.48 11.80
C ASP A 112 -35.36 -4.63 11.52
N GLU A 113 -35.32 -5.67 12.37
CA GLU A 113 -36.42 -6.64 12.52
C GLU A 113 -37.12 -6.42 13.87
#